data_AF-A0A8T4NLE5-F1
#
_entry.id   AF-A0A8T4NLE5-F1
#
_cell.length_a   1.000
_cell.length_b   1.000
_cell.length_c   1.000
_cell.angle_alpha   90.00
_cell.angle_beta   90.00
_cell.angle_gamma   90.00
#
_symmetry.space_group_name_H-M   'P 1'
#
loop_
_entity.id
_entity.type
_entity.pdbx_description
1 polymer ?
#
loop_
_entity_poly.entity_id
_entity_poly.type
_entity_poly.pdbx_seq_one_letter_code
_entity_poly.pdbx_strand_id
1 'polypeptide(L)'
;MNKKGENAGNQTMVVYFLFLVFIIAGGIALGVSIFYGEGIDLRANGASIINRQIQLCLSEKDIDWKNGTFTDECELNKEIMQDDPLKFIIKICSIECEKGKVLFQSGSNFEACDLKGKNKYYPQCTSGFVSHEEMKYEIITGIGQRVKESGK
;
A
#
# COMPACT_ATOMS: atom_id res chain seq x y z
N MET A 1 5.38 -62.71 -31.63
CA MET A 1 4.84 -61.57 -30.86
C MET A 1 5.77 -60.38 -31.05
N ASN A 2 5.29 -59.32 -31.71
CA ASN A 2 6.12 -58.18 -32.14
C ASN A 2 6.40 -57.23 -30.96
N LYS A 3 7.54 -57.42 -30.29
CA LYS A 3 8.06 -56.54 -29.21
C LYS A 3 8.28 -55.07 -29.63
N LYS A 4 8.19 -54.74 -30.92
CA LYS A 4 8.30 -53.36 -31.42
C LYS A 4 7.05 -52.51 -31.13
N GLY A 5 5.87 -53.11 -30.93
CA GLY A 5 4.63 -52.38 -30.65
C GLY A 5 4.48 -51.95 -29.18
N GLU A 6 4.94 -52.77 -28.23
CA GLU A 6 4.87 -52.46 -26.79
C GLU A 6 5.71 -51.23 -26.42
N ASN A 7 6.91 -51.11 -26.99
CA ASN A 7 7.78 -49.96 -26.72
C ASN A 7 7.23 -48.65 -27.31
N ALA A 8 6.55 -48.72 -28.47
CA ALA A 8 5.96 -47.55 -29.10
C ALA A 8 4.76 -47.01 -28.30
N GLY A 9 3.94 -47.89 -27.72
CA GLY A 9 2.84 -47.50 -26.82
C GLY A 9 3.33 -46.81 -25.55
N ASN A 10 4.37 -47.34 -24.93
CA ASN A 10 4.97 -46.76 -23.73
C ASN A 10 5.60 -45.38 -24.02
N GLN A 11 6.33 -45.24 -25.13
CA GLN A 11 6.89 -43.94 -25.54
C GLN A 11 5.81 -42.90 -25.81
N THR A 12 4.69 -43.29 -26.43
CA THR A 12 3.56 -42.38 -26.72
C THR A 12 2.91 -41.89 -25.42
N MET A 13 2.74 -42.78 -24.44
CA MET A 13 2.19 -42.42 -23.12
C MET A 13 3.07 -41.42 -22.37
N VAL A 14 4.40 -41.59 -22.41
CA VAL A 14 5.35 -40.67 -21.78
C VAL A 14 5.32 -39.29 -22.44
N VAL A 15 5.27 -39.23 -23.78
CA VAL A 15 5.19 -37.95 -24.51
C VAL A 15 3.91 -37.20 -24.16
N TYR A 16 2.77 -37.90 -24.09
CA TYR A 16 1.49 -37.28 -23.72
C TYR A 16 1.51 -36.76 -22.28
N PHE A 17 2.09 -37.53 -21.35
CA PHE A 17 2.27 -37.10 -19.96
C PHE A 17 3.12 -35.82 -19.87
N LEU A 18 4.27 -35.79 -20.55
CA LEU A 18 5.14 -34.61 -20.56
C LEU A 18 4.43 -33.38 -21.16
N PHE A 19 3.66 -33.57 -22.23
CA PHE A 19 2.86 -32.50 -22.83
C PHE A 19 1.85 -31.90 -21.86
N LEU A 20 1.13 -32.73 -21.10
CA LEU A 20 0.20 -32.26 -20.07
C LEU A 20 0.92 -31.49 -18.95
N VAL A 21 2.07 -31.99 -18.49
CA VAL A 21 2.89 -31.29 -17.49
C VAL A 21 3.34 -29.92 -18.01
N PHE A 22 3.76 -29.83 -19.27
CA PHE A 22 4.14 -28.56 -19.89
C PHE A 22 2.98 -27.57 -19.96
N ILE A 23 1.77 -28.02 -20.30
CA ILE A 23 0.58 -27.15 -20.31
C ILE A 23 0.28 -26.63 -18.91
N ILE A 24 0.31 -27.51 -17.89
CA ILE A 24 0.06 -27.12 -16.50
C ILE A 24 1.12 -26.14 -16.02
N ALA A 25 2.40 -26.44 -16.26
CA ALA A 25 3.51 -25.56 -15.88
C ALA A 25 3.42 -24.20 -16.59
N GLY A 26 3.10 -24.19 -17.89
CA GLY A 26 2.89 -22.96 -18.66
C GLY A 26 1.70 -22.15 -18.13
N GLY A 27 0.59 -22.81 -17.79
CA GLY A 27 -0.58 -22.17 -17.20
C GLY A 27 -0.28 -21.53 -15.85
N ILE A 28 0.47 -22.23 -14.98
CA ILE A 28 0.91 -21.69 -13.68
C ILE A 28 1.85 -20.50 -13.89
N ALA A 29 2.85 -20.63 -14.77
CA ALA A 29 3.80 -19.55 -15.05
C ALA A 29 3.12 -18.29 -15.60
N LEU A 30 2.18 -18.45 -16.54
CA LEU A 30 1.37 -17.35 -17.06
C LEU A 30 0.46 -16.75 -15.99
N GLY A 31 -0.20 -17.60 -15.19
CA GLY A 31 -1.03 -17.14 -14.08
C GLY A 31 -0.23 -16.29 -13.09
N VAL A 32 0.91 -16.79 -12.63
CA VAL A 32 1.80 -16.05 -11.73
C VAL A 32 2.28 -14.74 -12.39
N SER A 33 2.69 -14.80 -13.66
CA SER A 33 3.15 -13.59 -14.36
C SER A 33 2.06 -12.54 -14.55
N ILE A 34 0.79 -12.93 -14.70
CA ILE A 34 -0.32 -11.98 -14.84
C ILE A 34 -0.69 -11.40 -13.46
N PHE A 35 -0.78 -12.24 -12.43
CA PHE A 35 -1.21 -11.82 -11.10
C PHE A 35 -0.14 -11.06 -10.32
N TYR A 36 1.14 -11.42 -10.50
CA TYR A 36 2.27 -10.78 -9.81
C TYR A 36 3.11 -9.89 -10.75
N GLY A 37 2.82 -9.85 -12.05
CA GLY A 37 3.53 -8.97 -12.99
C GLY A 37 3.09 -7.50 -12.90
N GLU A 38 1.86 -7.24 -12.45
CA GLU A 38 1.42 -5.89 -12.12
C GLU A 38 1.80 -5.58 -10.68
N GLY A 39 2.86 -4.78 -10.49
CA GLY A 39 3.30 -4.38 -9.16
C GLY A 39 2.14 -3.83 -8.33
N ILE A 40 1.79 -4.53 -7.26
CA ILE A 40 0.65 -4.19 -6.41
C ILE A 40 0.89 -2.80 -5.80
N ASP A 41 0.02 -1.84 -6.15
CA ASP A 41 0.10 -0.50 -5.58
C ASP A 41 -0.52 -0.46 -4.19
N LEU A 42 0.28 -0.85 -3.18
CA LEU A 42 -0.11 -0.83 -1.78
C LEU A 42 -0.19 0.59 -1.18
N ARG A 43 0.12 1.65 -1.95
CA ARG A 43 0.18 3.02 -1.40
C ARG A 43 -1.17 3.50 -0.91
N ALA A 44 -2.25 3.25 -1.66
CA ALA A 44 -3.59 3.66 -1.28
C ALA A 44 -4.05 2.94 0.01
N ASN A 45 -3.80 1.63 0.09
CA ASN A 45 -4.12 0.83 1.26
C ASN A 45 -3.29 1.26 2.47
N GLY A 46 -1.97 1.43 2.32
CA GLY A 46 -1.11 1.88 3.40
C GLY A 46 -1.50 3.27 3.91
N ALA A 47 -1.81 4.22 3.01
CA ALA A 47 -2.30 5.54 3.40
C ALA A 47 -3.61 5.43 4.21
N SER A 48 -4.53 4.56 3.79
CA SER A 48 -5.79 4.32 4.51
C SER A 48 -5.59 3.70 5.90
N ILE A 49 -4.62 2.80 6.04
CA ILE A 49 -4.29 2.14 7.32
C ILE A 49 -3.74 3.17 8.30
N ILE A 50 -2.77 3.99 7.85
CA ILE A 50 -2.21 5.06 8.68
C ILE A 50 -3.30 6.09 9.04
N ASN A 51 -4.15 6.47 8.09
CA ASN A 51 -5.28 7.38 8.36
C ASN A 51 -6.17 6.84 9.47
N ARG A 52 -6.55 5.56 9.38
CA ARG A 52 -7.40 4.90 10.36
C ARG A 52 -6.74 4.79 11.72
N GLN A 53 -5.44 4.48 11.79
CA GLN A 53 -4.71 4.45 13.04
C GLN A 53 -4.70 5.82 13.73
N ILE A 54 -4.50 6.90 12.97
CA ILE A 54 -4.56 8.28 13.49
C ILE A 54 -5.99 8.62 13.95
N GLN A 55 -7.01 8.25 13.18
CA GLN A 55 -8.41 8.45 13.57
C GLN A 55 -8.72 7.77 14.90
N LEU A 56 -8.32 6.50 15.05
CA LEU A 56 -8.52 5.75 16.28
C LEU A 56 -7.79 6.41 17.46
N CYS A 57 -6.52 6.77 17.28
CA CYS A 57 -5.75 7.47 18.30
C CYS A 57 -6.42 8.77 18.75
N LEU A 58 -6.83 9.63 17.80
CA LEU A 58 -7.51 10.90 18.09
C LEU A 58 -8.91 10.72 18.66
N SER A 59 -9.56 9.58 18.42
CA SER A 59 -10.86 9.28 19.01
C SER A 59 -10.79 8.79 20.46
N GLU A 60 -9.62 8.28 20.88
CA GLU A 60 -9.42 7.65 22.19
C GLU A 60 -8.58 8.49 23.14
N LYS A 61 -7.69 9.35 22.62
CA LYS A 61 -6.73 10.13 23.41
C LYS A 61 -6.84 11.62 23.09
N ASP A 62 -6.73 12.44 24.13
CA ASP A 62 -6.55 13.87 23.98
C ASP A 62 -5.05 14.19 23.79
N ILE A 63 -4.70 14.74 22.63
CA ILE A 63 -3.32 14.95 22.20
C ILE A 63 -2.86 16.37 22.55
N ASP A 64 -1.72 16.50 23.24
CA ASP A 64 -1.04 17.79 23.39
C ASP A 64 -0.20 18.12 22.14
N TRP A 65 -0.78 18.94 21.27
CA TRP A 65 -0.14 19.38 20.02
C TRP A 65 1.12 20.25 20.23
N LYS A 66 1.43 20.71 21.45
CA LYS A 66 2.57 21.63 21.70
C LYS A 66 3.92 20.93 21.80
N ASN A 67 3.95 19.68 22.25
CA ASN A 67 5.19 18.99 22.60
C ASN A 67 5.71 18.03 21.53
N GLY A 68 5.01 17.91 20.39
CA GLY A 68 5.38 16.96 19.34
C GLY A 68 5.24 15.48 19.75
N THR A 69 4.58 15.20 20.88
CA THR A 69 4.38 13.86 21.46
C THR A 69 3.33 13.04 20.71
N PHE A 70 2.55 13.65 19.81
CA PHE A 70 1.56 12.99 18.96
C PHE A 70 2.06 11.67 18.34
N THR A 71 3.29 11.67 17.83
CA THR A 71 3.86 10.48 17.19
C THR A 71 4.12 9.35 18.20
N ASP A 72 4.53 9.66 19.43
CA ASP A 72 4.70 8.67 20.50
C ASP A 72 3.33 8.20 21.03
N GLU A 73 2.40 9.13 21.23
CA GLU A 73 1.07 8.86 21.80
C GLU A 73 0.21 7.98 20.86
N CYS A 74 0.38 8.14 19.55
CA CYS A 74 -0.28 7.32 18.53
C CYS A 74 0.55 6.13 18.05
N GLU A 75 1.68 5.84 18.70
CA GLU A 75 2.59 4.74 18.35
C GLU A 75 2.99 4.74 16.86
N LEU A 76 3.16 5.94 16.30
CA LEU A 76 3.62 6.13 14.94
C LEU A 76 5.15 6.06 14.93
N ASN A 77 5.69 5.17 14.09
CA ASN A 77 7.13 5.01 13.99
C ASN A 77 7.79 6.27 13.37
N LYS A 78 8.43 7.07 14.23
CA LYS A 78 9.13 8.31 13.87
C LYS A 78 10.26 8.08 12.86
N GLU A 79 10.97 6.96 12.95
CA GLU A 79 12.10 6.66 12.07
C GLU A 79 11.62 6.54 10.62
N ILE A 80 10.51 5.84 10.39
CA ILE A 80 9.91 5.67 9.07
C ILE A 80 9.44 7.01 8.48
N MET A 81 8.99 7.93 9.33
CA MET A 81 8.52 9.25 8.91
C MET A 81 9.65 10.24 8.64
N GLN A 82 10.79 10.11 9.33
CA GLN A 82 11.94 11.02 9.20
C GLN A 82 12.93 10.59 8.10
N ASP A 83 13.05 9.30 7.82
CA ASP A 83 14.04 8.76 6.88
C ASP A 83 13.85 9.25 5.44
N ASP A 84 12.61 9.53 5.03
CA ASP A 84 12.34 10.16 3.74
C ASP A 84 10.97 10.89 3.75
N PRO A 85 10.98 12.23 3.84
CA PRO A 85 9.77 13.04 3.90
C PRO A 85 8.96 13.05 2.58
N LEU A 86 9.46 12.43 1.51
CA LEU A 86 8.71 12.22 0.27
C LEU A 86 7.93 10.89 0.27
N LYS A 87 8.21 9.98 1.22
CA LYS A 87 7.55 8.67 1.30
C LYS A 87 6.25 8.71 2.07
N PHE A 88 6.20 9.46 3.17
CA PHE A 88 5.04 9.55 4.06
C PHE A 88 4.65 11.00 4.26
N ILE A 89 3.37 11.27 4.00
CA ILE A 89 2.78 12.60 4.10
C ILE A 89 1.66 12.49 5.13
N ILE A 90 1.68 13.32 6.17
CA ILE A 90 0.63 13.39 7.18
C ILE A 90 0.34 14.86 7.46
N LYS A 91 -0.92 15.28 7.27
CA LYS A 91 -1.44 16.59 7.64
C LYS A 91 -2.62 16.39 8.58
N ILE A 92 -2.64 17.10 9.70
CA ILE A 92 -3.78 17.12 10.60
C ILE A 92 -4.16 18.58 10.81
N CYS A 93 -5.43 18.89 10.56
CA CYS A 93 -5.96 20.24 10.67
C CYS A 93 -7.20 20.26 11.56
N SER A 94 -7.42 21.37 12.27
CA SER A 94 -8.70 21.61 12.95
C SER A 94 -9.80 21.87 11.91
N ILE A 95 -10.88 21.11 11.94
CA ILE A 95 -12.07 21.22 11.07
C ILE A 95 -11.82 20.78 9.62
N GLU A 96 -11.18 21.64 8.83
CA GLU A 96 -10.89 21.47 7.40
C GLU A 96 -9.50 22.03 7.10
N CYS A 97 -8.66 21.34 6.33
CA CYS A 97 -7.31 21.77 6.02
C CYS A 97 -7.23 23.00 5.09
N GLU A 98 -8.33 23.39 4.44
CA GLU A 98 -8.42 24.61 3.63
C GLU A 98 -8.62 25.88 4.48
N LYS A 99 -9.33 25.76 5.62
CA LYS A 99 -9.76 26.91 6.45
C LYS A 99 -9.21 26.87 7.87
N GLY A 100 -8.82 25.69 8.31
CA GLY A 100 -8.43 25.37 9.67
C GLY A 100 -6.95 25.59 9.96
N LYS A 101 -6.61 25.54 11.25
CA LYS A 101 -5.23 25.58 11.70
C LYS A 101 -4.60 24.19 11.51
N VAL A 102 -3.42 24.15 10.92
CA VAL A 102 -2.59 22.95 10.88
C VAL A 102 -2.06 22.67 12.28
N LEU A 103 -2.41 21.51 12.83
CA LEU A 103 -2.00 21.05 14.16
C LEU A 103 -0.74 20.18 14.09
N PHE A 104 -0.63 19.38 13.02
CA PHE A 104 0.53 18.54 12.78
C PHE A 104 0.77 18.40 11.27
N GLN A 105 2.05 18.41 10.89
CA GLN A 105 2.46 18.22 9.51
C GLN A 105 3.78 17.45 9.46
N SER A 106 3.80 16.38 8.68
CA SER A 106 5.00 15.60 8.38
C SER A 106 5.05 15.28 6.89
N GLY A 107 6.24 15.38 6.31
CA GLY A 107 6.48 15.19 4.89
C GLY A 107 6.37 16.48 4.08
N SER A 108 6.59 16.36 2.77
CA SER A 108 6.58 17.48 1.82
C SER A 108 5.65 17.16 0.63
N ASN A 109 5.21 18.20 -0.10
CA ASN A 109 4.40 18.09 -1.31
C ASN A 109 2.93 17.63 -1.10
N PHE A 110 2.18 18.33 -0.25
CA PHE A 110 0.75 18.11 -0.04
C PHE A 110 -0.11 18.43 -1.29
N GLU A 111 0.36 19.31 -2.17
CA GLU A 111 -0.30 19.63 -3.44
C GLU A 111 -0.45 18.39 -4.34
N ALA A 112 0.46 17.42 -4.21
CA ALA A 112 0.35 16.16 -4.94
C ALA A 112 -0.85 15.30 -4.48
N CYS A 113 -1.34 15.49 -3.25
CA CYS A 113 -2.55 14.81 -2.78
C CYS A 113 -3.83 15.31 -3.47
N ASP A 114 -3.87 16.58 -3.88
CA ASP A 114 -5.00 17.17 -4.63
C ASP A 114 -5.05 16.65 -6.08
N LEU A 115 -3.95 16.04 -6.54
CA LEU A 115 -3.84 15.39 -7.85
C LEU A 115 -4.16 13.89 -7.82
N LYS A 116 -4.88 13.42 -6.80
CA LYS A 116 -5.23 12.01 -6.59
C LYS A 116 -5.64 11.30 -7.89
N GLY A 117 -4.93 10.21 -8.21
CA GLY A 117 -5.23 9.36 -9.37
C GLY A 117 -4.86 9.92 -10.74
N LYS A 118 -4.36 11.15 -10.85
CA LYS A 118 -4.02 11.76 -12.16
C LYS A 118 -2.70 11.26 -12.74
N ASN A 119 -1.78 10.76 -11.91
CA ASN A 119 -0.51 10.22 -12.38
C ASN A 119 -0.01 9.13 -11.42
N LYS A 120 0.39 7.98 -11.98
CA LYS A 120 0.89 6.83 -11.23
C LYS A 120 2.13 7.16 -10.39
N TYR A 121 2.90 8.19 -10.73
CA TYR A 121 4.12 8.59 -10.01
C TYR A 121 3.86 9.46 -8.78
N TYR A 122 2.63 9.98 -8.60
CA TYR A 122 2.30 10.75 -7.41
C TYR A 122 1.98 9.84 -6.20
N PRO A 123 2.12 10.36 -4.98
CA PRO A 123 1.64 9.70 -3.78
C PRO A 123 0.14 9.41 -3.87
N GLN A 124 -0.27 8.28 -3.32
CA GLN A 124 -1.69 7.99 -3.12
C GLN A 124 -2.09 8.53 -1.75
N CYS A 125 -3.03 9.47 -1.75
CA CYS A 125 -3.50 10.11 -0.53
C CYS A 125 -4.94 9.71 -0.19
N THR A 126 -5.18 9.63 1.10
CA THR A 126 -6.47 9.37 1.73
C THR A 126 -6.72 10.47 2.75
N SER A 127 -7.90 11.08 2.66
CA SER A 127 -8.41 12.00 3.68
C SER A 127 -9.41 11.27 4.55
N GLY A 128 -9.54 11.74 5.79
CA GLY A 128 -10.49 11.23 6.75
C GLY A 128 -10.83 12.29 7.78
N PHE A 129 -11.97 12.13 8.42
CA PHE A 129 -12.44 13.04 9.47
C PHE A 129 -12.67 12.26 10.75
N VAL A 130 -12.29 12.86 11.87
CA VAL A 130 -12.61 12.35 13.20
C VAL A 130 -13.14 13.49 14.04
N SER A 131 -14.15 13.21 14.85
CA SER A 131 -14.65 14.14 15.85
C SER A 131 -14.38 13.55 17.22
N HIS A 132 -13.71 14.30 18.08
CA HIS A 132 -13.51 13.95 19.48
C HIS A 132 -13.95 15.14 20.34
N GLU A 133 -14.83 14.86 21.29
CA GLU A 133 -15.56 15.87 22.06
C GLU A 133 -16.29 16.89 21.16
N GLU A 134 -15.81 18.14 21.09
CA GLU A 134 -16.33 19.22 20.25
C GLU A 134 -15.38 19.61 19.11
N MET A 135 -14.22 18.96 19.02
CA MET A 135 -13.24 19.24 17.98
C MET A 135 -13.38 18.24 16.83
N LYS A 136 -13.52 18.79 15.62
CA LYS A 136 -13.42 18.03 14.38
C LYS A 136 -11.99 18.15 13.85
N TYR A 137 -11.42 17.06 13.38
CA TYR A 137 -10.11 17.02 12.73
C TYR A 137 -10.24 16.48 11.32
N GLU A 138 -9.54 17.11 10.38
CA GLU A 138 -9.28 16.53 9.07
C GLU A 138 -7.86 15.96 9.05
N ILE A 139 -7.75 14.71 8.63
CA ILE A 139 -6.51 13.95 8.55
C ILE A 139 -6.25 13.61 7.08
N ILE A 140 -5.15 14.12 6.53
CA ILE A 140 -4.69 13.79 5.19
C ILE A 140 -3.42 12.95 5.33
N THR A 141 -3.44 11.76 4.78
CA THR A 141 -2.30 10.83 4.79
C THR A 141 -1.96 10.42 3.37
N GLY A 142 -0.68 10.35 3.02
CA GLY A 142 -0.22 9.94 1.70
C GLY A 142 1.01 9.05 1.77
N ILE A 143 1.10 8.12 0.81
CA ILE A 143 2.30 7.29 0.62
C ILE A 143 2.84 7.49 -0.79
N GLY A 144 4.09 7.95 -0.90
CA GLY A 144 4.82 8.17 -2.14
C GLY A 144 5.58 6.93 -2.63
N GLN A 145 6.12 6.13 -1.71
CA GLN A 145 6.92 4.95 -2.07
C GLN A 145 6.06 3.84 -2.65
N ARG A 146 6.34 3.45 -3.89
CA ARG A 146 5.89 2.14 -4.37
C ARG A 146 6.72 1.09 -3.65
N VAL A 147 6.06 0.10 -3.06
CA VAL A 147 6.74 -1.12 -2.63
C VAL A 147 7.31 -1.73 -3.91
N LYS A 148 8.63 -1.57 -4.13
CA LYS A 148 9.31 -2.39 -5.11
C LYS A 148 9.23 -3.80 -4.54
N GLU A 149 8.53 -4.69 -5.22
CA GLU A 149 8.75 -6.11 -4.97
C GLU A 149 10.25 -6.33 -5.07
N SER A 150 10.84 -6.84 -4.00
CA SER A 150 12.23 -7.24 -3.95
C SER A 150 12.37 -8.50 -4.80
N GLY A 151 12.25 -8.33 -6.13
CA GLY A 151 12.60 -9.33 -7.13
C GLY A 151 14.05 -9.11 -7.53
N LYS A 152 14.96 -9.71 -6.76
CA LYS A 152 16.24 -10.19 -7.27
C LYS A 152 16.16 -11.70 -7.37
#